data_AF-A0A8J4F5K4-F1
#
_entry.id   AF-A0A8J4F5K4-F1
#
_cell.length_a   1.000
_cell.length_b   1.000
_cell.length_c   1.000
_cell.angle_alpha   90.00
_cell.angle_beta   90.00
_cell.angle_gamma   90.00
#
_symmetry.space_group_name_H-M   'P 1'
#
loop_
_entity.id
_entity.type
_entity.pdbx_description
1 polymer ?
#
loop_
_entity_poly.entity_id
_entity_poly.type
_entity_poly.pdbx_seq_one_letter_code
_entity_poly.pdbx_strand_id
1 'polypeptide(L)'
;MDLTLIPLDDMLPAATVMVVTVTATSTSGKPLDEEALSRVLAGCEMAVKLDEDKRTVLQFVESKMNEVAPNLSAVVGTEIAAKLMGVAGGLLALSRMPSCNIQAQSSGVGRGEAPGDGFARKGYDSPQHVALLCVDTVCR
;
A
#
# COMPACT_ATOMS: atom_id res chain seq x y z
N MET A 1 -20.28 -0.79 23.61
CA MET A 1 -20.30 0.10 22.44
C MET A 1 -21.25 -0.50 21.42
N ASP A 2 -22.24 0.26 20.97
CA ASP A 2 -23.19 -0.20 19.95
C ASP A 2 -22.64 0.13 18.56
N LEU A 3 -22.33 -0.91 17.79
CA LEU A 3 -21.70 -0.80 16.47
C LEU A 3 -22.69 -0.40 15.37
N THR A 4 -24.00 -0.43 15.66
CA THR A 4 -25.04 -0.02 14.70
C THR A 4 -25.14 1.50 14.53
N LEU A 5 -24.50 2.27 15.42
CA LEU A 5 -24.50 3.74 15.39
C LEU A 5 -23.35 4.33 14.56
N ILE A 6 -22.42 3.52 14.06
CA ILE A 6 -21.27 3.97 13.26
C ILE A 6 -21.54 3.63 11.79
N PRO A 7 -21.62 4.63 10.89
CA PRO A 7 -21.79 4.38 9.46
C PRO A 7 -20.49 3.80 8.89
N LEU A 8 -20.50 2.51 8.56
CA LEU A 8 -19.34 1.78 8.00
C LEU A 8 -19.42 1.65 6.47
N ASP A 9 -20.55 2.02 5.87
CA ASP A 9 -20.87 1.82 4.45
C ASP A 9 -19.95 2.60 3.50
N ASP A 10 -19.40 3.73 3.95
CA ASP A 10 -18.52 4.57 3.13
C ASP A 10 -17.08 4.06 3.08
N MET A 11 -16.69 3.17 4.00
CA MET A 11 -15.32 2.68 4.15
C MET A 11 -15.16 1.20 3.78
N LEU A 12 -16.22 0.40 3.92
CA LEU A 12 -16.17 -1.05 3.76
C LEU A 12 -17.30 -1.55 2.83
N PRO A 13 -17.04 -2.59 2.01
CA PRO A 13 -18.10 -3.24 1.25
C PRO A 13 -19.17 -3.82 2.17
N ALA A 14 -20.44 -3.81 1.74
CA ALA A 14 -21.58 -4.30 2.53
C ALA A 14 -21.39 -5.73 3.07
N ALA A 15 -20.70 -6.61 2.33
CA ALA A 15 -20.36 -7.95 2.78
C ALA A 15 -19.43 -7.95 4.01
N THR A 16 -18.44 -7.06 4.05
CA THR A 16 -17.51 -6.93 5.18
C THR A 16 -18.19 -6.30 6.39
N VAL A 17 -19.10 -5.34 6.17
CA VAL A 17 -19.91 -4.73 7.23
C VAL A 17 -20.72 -5.82 7.96
N MET A 18 -21.43 -6.67 7.23
CA MET A 18 -22.19 -7.79 7.82
C MET A 18 -21.29 -8.72 8.65
N VAL A 19 -20.11 -9.08 8.14
CA VAL A 19 -19.16 -9.93 8.85
C VAL A 19 -18.71 -9.28 10.16
N VAL A 20 -18.35 -7.99 10.14
CA VAL A 20 -17.91 -7.27 11.34
C VAL A 20 -19.03 -7.20 12.38
N THR A 21 -20.27 -6.87 11.97
CA THR A 21 -21.42 -6.79 12.87
C THR A 21 -21.77 -8.15 13.51
N VAL A 22 -21.81 -9.23 12.71
CA VAL A 22 -22.09 -10.59 13.22
C VAL A 22 -20.98 -11.07 14.14
N THR A 23 -19.72 -10.84 13.79
CA THR A 23 -18.57 -11.25 14.62
C THR A 23 -18.56 -10.48 15.94
N ALA A 24 -18.88 -9.19 15.91
CA ALA A 24 -18.90 -8.36 17.11
C ALA A 24 -20.08 -8.67 18.06
N THR A 25 -21.20 -9.14 17.54
CA THR A 25 -22.36 -9.56 18.35
C THR A 25 -22.24 -10.99 18.89
N SER A 26 -21.56 -11.88 18.16
CA SER A 26 -21.37 -13.28 18.57
C SER A 26 -20.06 -13.55 19.32
N THR A 27 -19.14 -12.58 19.38
CA THR A 27 -17.85 -12.78 20.06
C THR A 27 -18.00 -12.72 21.58
N SER A 28 -17.43 -13.70 22.27
CA SER A 28 -17.25 -13.68 23.73
C SER A 28 -15.98 -12.91 24.06
N GLY A 29 -15.95 -11.62 23.68
CA GLY A 29 -14.82 -10.73 23.93
C GLY A 29 -14.76 -10.26 25.38
N LYS A 30 -13.57 -9.85 25.84
CA LYS A 30 -13.40 -9.09 27.09
C LYS A 30 -13.25 -7.61 26.77
N PRO A 31 -13.85 -6.69 27.56
CA PRO A 31 -13.58 -5.27 27.42
C PRO A 31 -12.08 -5.02 27.65
N LEU A 32 -11.46 -4.22 26.79
CA LEU A 32 -10.09 -3.76 27.00
C LEU A 32 -10.06 -2.77 28.16
N ASP A 33 -8.94 -2.77 28.87
CA ASP A 33 -8.66 -1.76 29.89
C ASP A 33 -8.42 -0.38 29.23
N GLU A 34 -8.71 0.70 29.96
CA GLU A 34 -8.67 2.06 29.41
C GLU A 34 -7.25 2.45 28.95
N GLU A 35 -6.22 2.01 29.69
CA GLU A 35 -4.82 2.22 29.29
C GLU A 35 -4.47 1.49 27.99
N ALA A 36 -4.97 0.26 27.83
CA ALA A 36 -4.73 -0.54 26.63
C ALA A 36 -5.47 0.07 25.42
N LEU A 37 -6.70 0.54 25.63
CA LEU A 37 -7.50 1.20 24.60
C LEU A 37 -6.82 2.49 24.12
N SER A 38 -6.35 3.33 25.04
CA SER A 38 -5.61 4.56 24.72
C SER A 38 -4.35 4.28 23.88
N ARG A 39 -3.58 3.24 24.25
CA ARG A 39 -2.39 2.81 23.48
C ARG A 39 -2.73 2.35 22.07
N VAL A 40 -3.82 1.60 21.90
CA VAL A 40 -4.26 1.14 20.58
C VAL A 40 -4.69 2.32 19.71
N LEU A 41 -5.49 3.25 20.26
CA LEU A 41 -5.92 4.45 19.53
C LEU A 41 -4.72 5.32 19.12
N ALA A 42 -3.76 5.54 20.01
CA ALA A 42 -2.53 6.27 19.68
C ALA A 42 -1.72 5.56 18.57
N GLY A 43 -1.69 4.23 18.57
CA GLY A 43 -1.08 3.44 17.49
C GLY A 43 -1.81 3.61 16.15
N CYS A 44 -3.14 3.64 16.16
CA CYS A 44 -3.95 3.90 14.97
C CYS A 44 -3.71 5.30 14.40
N GLU A 45 -3.66 6.33 15.25
CA GLU A 45 -3.37 7.71 14.84
C GLU A 45 -1.97 7.81 14.21
N MET A 46 -0.97 7.16 14.81
CA MET A 46 0.37 7.10 14.25
C MET A 46 0.39 6.40 12.89
N ALA A 47 -0.38 5.32 12.71
CA ALA A 47 -0.48 4.62 11.44
C ALA A 47 -1.11 5.49 10.34
N VAL A 48 -2.15 6.25 10.66
CA VAL A 48 -2.78 7.21 9.72
C VAL A 48 -1.78 8.29 9.33
N LYS A 49 -1.09 8.89 10.32
CA LYS A 49 -0.06 9.90 10.05
C LYS A 49 1.06 9.38 9.16
N LEU A 50 1.52 8.15 9.40
CA LEU A 50 2.53 7.51 8.55
C LEU A 50 2.04 7.31 7.11
N ASP A 51 0.76 6.98 6.91
CA ASP A 51 0.20 6.84 5.56
C ASP A 51 0.13 8.21 4.84
N GLU A 52 -0.25 9.27 5.55
CA GLU A 52 -0.26 10.64 5.03
C GLU A 52 1.15 11.13 4.64
N ASP A 53 2.14 10.90 5.51
CA ASP A 53 3.55 11.23 5.26
C ASP A 53 4.06 10.47 4.03
N LYS A 54 3.75 9.17 3.93
CA LYS A 54 4.11 8.31 2.80
C LYS A 54 3.47 8.80 1.49
N ARG A 55 2.21 9.23 1.53
CA ARG A 55 1.52 9.84 0.37
C ARG A 55 2.20 11.13 -0.07
N THR A 56 2.59 11.97 0.87
CA THR A 56 3.29 13.23 0.60
C THR A 56 4.65 12.98 -0.08
N VAL A 57 5.41 12.00 0.40
CA VAL A 57 6.69 11.61 -0.22
C VAL A 57 6.47 11.07 -1.64
N LEU A 58 5.47 10.22 -1.86
CA LEU A 58 5.17 9.70 -3.19
C LEU A 58 4.79 10.81 -4.18
N GLN A 59 3.97 11.78 -3.75
CA GLN A 59 3.61 12.93 -4.58
C GLN A 59 4.82 13.81 -4.92
N PHE A 60 5.74 13.99 -3.97
CA PHE A 60 6.98 14.70 -4.23
C PHE A 60 7.82 13.98 -5.30
N VAL A 61 8.01 12.67 -5.16
CA VAL A 61 8.74 11.85 -6.13
C VAL A 61 8.06 11.84 -7.50
N GLU A 62 6.74 11.78 -7.54
CA GLU A 62 5.95 11.86 -8.77
C GLU A 62 6.18 13.18 -9.50
N SER A 63 6.14 14.32 -8.80
CA SER A 63 6.38 15.64 -9.37
C SER A 63 7.78 15.79 -9.99
N LYS A 64 8.74 15.00 -9.50
CA LYS A 64 10.13 14.98 -9.96
C LYS A 64 10.46 13.80 -10.88
N MET A 65 9.53 12.89 -11.11
CA MET A 65 9.80 11.67 -11.87
C MET A 65 10.14 11.96 -13.34
N ASN A 66 9.56 13.00 -13.93
CA ASN A 66 9.89 13.44 -15.29
C ASN A 66 11.35 13.92 -15.42
N GLU A 67 11.94 14.46 -14.35
CA GLU A 67 13.35 14.87 -14.32
C GLU A 67 14.29 13.68 -14.01
N VAL A 68 13.85 12.77 -13.13
CA VAL A 68 14.67 11.64 -12.64
C VAL A 68 14.71 10.47 -13.64
N ALA A 69 13.56 10.10 -14.20
CA ALA A 69 13.41 8.96 -15.09
C ALA A 69 12.33 9.23 -16.16
N PRO A 70 12.63 10.04 -17.20
CA PRO A 70 11.67 10.39 -18.25
C PRO A 70 11.22 9.17 -19.06
N ASN A 71 12.11 8.20 -19.29
CA ASN A 71 11.78 6.97 -20.02
C ASN A 71 10.83 6.08 -19.21
N LEU A 72 11.05 5.97 -17.90
CA LEU A 72 10.15 5.21 -17.02
C LEU A 72 8.77 5.88 -16.96
N SER A 73 8.75 7.21 -16.81
CA SER A 73 7.52 8.01 -16.82
C SER A 73 6.73 7.87 -18.12
N ALA A 74 7.40 7.80 -19.26
CA ALA A 74 6.76 7.66 -20.57
C ALA A 74 6.08 6.29 -20.76
N VAL A 75 6.58 5.22 -20.13
CA VAL A 75 6.06 3.87 -20.32
C VAL A 75 4.99 3.49 -19.29
N VAL A 76 5.19 3.80 -18.00
CA VAL A 76 4.21 3.46 -16.92
C VAL A 76 3.40 4.65 -16.39
N GLY A 77 3.78 5.88 -16.70
CA GLY A 77 3.26 7.07 -16.03
C GLY A 77 4.02 7.41 -14.74
N THR A 78 4.02 8.70 -14.38
CA THR A 78 4.77 9.24 -13.23
C THR A 78 4.32 8.64 -11.89
N GLU A 79 3.01 8.41 -11.73
CA GLU A 79 2.42 7.86 -10.50
C GLU A 79 2.90 6.41 -10.24
N ILE A 80 2.85 5.56 -11.27
CA ILE A 80 3.24 4.15 -11.16
C ILE A 80 4.78 4.04 -11.07
N ALA A 81 5.51 4.88 -11.82
CA ALA A 81 6.96 4.98 -11.73
C ALA A 81 7.44 5.35 -10.30
N ALA A 82 6.78 6.32 -9.65
CA ALA A 82 7.11 6.72 -8.28
C ALA A 82 6.89 5.58 -7.28
N LYS A 83 5.77 4.86 -7.42
CA LYS A 83 5.48 3.68 -6.60
C LYS A 83 6.51 2.57 -6.82
N LEU A 84 6.85 2.25 -8.08
CA LEU A 84 7.87 1.25 -8.42
C LEU A 84 9.24 1.61 -7.85
N MET A 85 9.68 2.86 -7.98
CA MET A 85 10.93 3.32 -7.38
C MET A 85 10.92 3.21 -5.85
N GLY A 86 9.78 3.54 -5.22
CA GLY A 86 9.61 3.45 -3.77
C GLY A 86 9.67 2.01 -3.25
N VAL A 87 9.10 1.06 -3.98
CA VAL A 87 9.16 -0.38 -3.63
C VAL A 87 10.54 -0.96 -3.92
N ALA A 88 11.15 -0.60 -5.06
CA ALA A 88 12.47 -1.08 -5.42
C ALA A 88 13.60 -0.54 -4.55
N GLY A 89 13.39 0.60 -3.88
CA GLY A 89 14.42 1.26 -3.07
C GLY A 89 15.38 2.12 -3.90
N GLY A 90 14.94 2.57 -5.09
CA GLY A 90 15.71 3.44 -5.99
C GLY A 90 15.92 2.86 -7.39
N LEU A 91 16.43 3.72 -8.29
CA LEU A 91 16.54 3.41 -9.71
C LEU A 91 17.56 2.29 -10.03
N LEU A 92 18.67 2.23 -9.29
CA LEU A 92 19.70 1.20 -9.47
C LEU A 92 19.22 -0.20 -9.04
N ALA A 93 18.42 -0.25 -7.97
CA ALA A 93 17.79 -1.48 -7.53
C ALA A 93 16.73 -1.92 -8.54
N LEU A 94 15.94 -0.96 -9.06
CA LEU A 94 14.96 -1.21 -10.12
C LEU A 94 15.61 -1.77 -11.39
N SER A 95 16.75 -1.23 -11.84
CA SER A 95 17.45 -1.71 -13.04
C SER A 95 18.05 -3.11 -12.89
N ARG A 96 18.24 -3.58 -11.66
CA ARG A 96 18.75 -4.92 -11.34
C ARG A 96 17.61 -5.93 -11.10
N MET A 97 16.37 -5.47 -10.96
CA MET A 97 15.24 -6.36 -10.80
C MET A 97 14.87 -7.00 -12.14
N PRO A 98 14.71 -8.34 -12.19
CA PRO A 98 14.19 -8.99 -13.38
C PRO A 98 12.73 -8.60 -13.59
N SER A 99 12.31 -8.57 -14.86
CA SER A 99 10.98 -8.19 -15.32
C SER A 99 9.83 -8.90 -14.60
N CYS A 100 9.99 -10.19 -14.29
CA CYS A 100 9.01 -10.98 -13.54
C CYS A 100 8.78 -10.48 -12.10
N ASN A 101 9.78 -9.85 -11.47
CA ASN A 101 9.69 -9.32 -10.12
C ASN A 101 8.96 -7.97 -10.09
N ILE A 102 9.17 -7.14 -11.11
CA ILE A 102 8.47 -5.87 -11.29
C ILE A 102 6.96 -6.12 -11.47
N GLN A 103 6.60 -7.16 -12.23
CA GLN A 103 5.22 -7.58 -12.43
C GLN A 103 4.57 -8.07 -11.12
N ALA A 104 5.25 -8.94 -10.37
CA ALA A 104 4.73 -9.46 -9.10
C ALA A 104 4.53 -8.36 -8.04
N GLN A 105 5.44 -7.38 -7.98
CA GLN A 105 5.32 -6.24 -7.07
C GLN A 105 4.13 -5.32 -7.39
N SER A 106 3.78 -5.18 -8.67
CA SER A 106 2.61 -4.39 -9.08
C SER A 106 1.27 -5.07 -8.73
N SER A 107 1.25 -6.38 -8.53
CA SER A 107 0.03 -7.15 -8.22
C SER A 107 -0.31 -7.22 -6.73
N GLY A 108 0.41 -6.49 -5.86
CA GLY A 108 0.18 -6.51 -4.41
C GLY A 108 0.52 -7.85 -3.74
N VAL A 109 1.04 -8.84 -4.48
CA VAL A 109 1.47 -10.13 -3.96
C VAL A 109 2.90 -9.99 -3.46
N GLY A 110 3.03 -9.62 -2.19
CA GLY A 110 4.31 -9.60 -1.48
C GLY A 110 4.94 -10.98 -1.44
N ARG A 111 5.75 -11.31 -2.45
CA ARG A 111 6.71 -12.42 -2.44
C ARG A 111 8.06 -11.86 -2.84
N GLY A 112 8.85 -11.40 -1.87
CA GLY A 112 10.24 -11.03 -2.15
C GLY A 112 10.79 -9.96 -1.23
N GLU A 113 11.34 -10.43 -0.11
CA GLU A 113 12.22 -9.74 0.83
C GLU A 113 13.38 -9.04 0.10
N ALA A 114 13.55 -7.73 0.31
CA ALA A 114 14.85 -7.08 0.09
C ALA A 114 15.71 -7.31 1.35
N PRO A 115 17.02 -7.60 1.24
CA PRO A 115 17.86 -7.82 2.41
C PRO A 115 18.13 -6.48 3.09
N GLY A 116 17.39 -6.18 4.16
CA GLY A 116 17.63 -5.02 5.02
C GLY A 116 16.35 -4.34 5.48
N ASP A 117 16.20 -4.30 6.80
CA ASP A 117 15.22 -3.54 7.60
C ASP A 117 13.77 -4.06 7.63
N GLY A 118 13.46 -4.71 8.77
CA GLY A 118 12.18 -5.32 9.10
C GLY A 118 11.03 -4.32 9.29
N PHE A 119 10.44 -3.88 8.19
CA PHE A 119 9.11 -3.29 8.17
C PHE A 119 8.32 -3.90 7.01
N ALA A 120 7.35 -4.77 7.31
CA ALA A 120 6.49 -5.39 6.32
C ALA A 120 5.70 -4.32 5.54
N ARG A 121 6.13 -4.02 4.31
CA ARG A 121 5.45 -3.05 3.43
C ARG A 121 4.20 -3.72 2.84
N LYS A 122 3.04 -3.47 3.43
CA LYS A 122 1.75 -3.92 2.88
C LYS A 122 1.47 -3.20 1.55
N GLY A 123 0.96 -3.96 0.58
CA GLY A 123 0.81 -3.61 -0.82
C GLY A 123 -0.02 -2.35 -1.09
N TYR A 124 0.39 -1.64 -2.13
CA TYR A 124 -0.36 -0.57 -2.75
C TYR A 124 -1.27 -1.15 -3.82
N ASP A 125 -2.55 -0.75 -3.79
CA ASP A 125 -3.51 -1.06 -4.84
C ASP A 125 -3.18 -0.18 -6.07
N SER A 126 -2.39 -0.73 -6.99
CA SER A 126 -2.12 -0.14 -8.29
C SER A 126 -2.87 -0.91 -9.38
N PRO A 127 -3.47 -0.23 -10.37
CA PRO A 127 -4.23 -0.87 -11.44
C PRO A 127 -3.35 -1.87 -12.22
N GLN A 128 -3.69 -3.15 -12.08
CA GLN A 128 -2.89 -4.32 -12.49
C GLN A 128 -2.65 -4.42 -14.01
N HIS A 129 -3.39 -3.67 -14.82
CA HIS A 129 -3.31 -3.73 -16.28
C HIS A 129 -2.12 -2.95 -16.87
N VAL A 130 -1.52 -2.00 -16.15
CA VAL A 130 -0.48 -1.10 -16.72
C VAL A 130 0.93 -1.72 -16.64
N ALA A 131 1.21 -2.51 -15.60
CA ALA A 131 2.53 -3.15 -15.45
C ALA A 131 2.81 -4.24 -16.49
N LEU A 132 1.77 -4.90 -17.00
CA LEU A 132 1.91 -5.95 -18.02
C LEU A 132 2.46 -5.39 -19.34
N LEU A 133 1.99 -4.20 -19.75
CA LEU A 133 2.47 -3.50 -20.96
C LEU A 133 3.93 -3.01 -20.82
N CYS A 134 4.35 -2.67 -19.60
CA CYS A 134 5.67 -2.11 -19.37
C CYS A 134 6.79 -3.15 -19.51
N VAL A 135 6.56 -4.37 -19.02
CA VAL A 135 7.54 -5.46 -19.10
C VAL A 135 7.83 -5.87 -20.55
N ASP A 136 6.79 -5.99 -21.38
CA ASP A 136 6.94 -6.39 -22.78
C ASP A 136 7.57 -5.28 -23.65
N THR A 137 7.44 -4.01 -23.27
CA THR A 137 7.99 -2.87 -24.03
C THR A 137 9.42 -2.50 -23.61
N VAL A 138 9.81 -2.72 -22.34
CA VAL A 138 11.17 -2.38 -21.83
C VAL A 138 12.18 -3.51 -22.07
N CYS A 139 11.76 -4.77 -22.18
CA CYS A 139 12.65 -5.92 -22.43
C CYS A 139 12.81 -6.31 -23.91
N ARG A 140 12.34 -5.49 -24.86
CA ARG A 140 12.50 -5.71 -26.30
C ARG A 140 13.29 -4.60 -26.96
#